data_AF-A0A1S2KK35-F1
#
_entry.id   AF-A0A1S2KK35-F1
#
_cell.length_a   1.000
_cell.length_b   1.000
_cell.length_c   1.000
_cell.angle_alpha   90.00
_cell.angle_beta   90.00
_cell.angle_gamma   90.00
#
_symmetry.space_group_name_H-M   'P 1'
#
loop_
_entity.id
_entity.type
_entity.pdbx_description
1 polymer ?
#
loop_
_entity_poly.entity_id
_entity_poly.type
_entity_poly.pdbx_seq_one_letter_code
_entity_poly.pdbx_strand_id
1 'polypeptide(L)'
;MDVIERWSGRYACLLQSALRLGNEQFAAHLGIAVRTVATWHADASVVPRREMQQLLDTAHERAPAAARQRFALLLAKERAPVDSTPPGAQALRVAIAVVVRDSDVLLVCRRDDDAAGITWQFPAGVIKPGGKAETTTVRETLDETGVHCAVRQHLGNRLHPVTGVLCEYFLCEYLAGEATNSDAAENIDVMWVPRNSVPRFIPVDTIFPPILAVLEEQT
;
A
#
# COMPACT_ATOMS: atom_id res chain seq x y z
N MET A 1 -20.30 -20.28 17.18
CA MET A 1 -19.22 -20.44 18.19
C MET A 1 -18.01 -20.80 17.38
N ASP A 2 -17.06 -19.89 17.24
CA ASP A 2 -15.87 -20.13 16.41
C ASP A 2 -15.01 -21.17 17.14
N VAL A 3 -15.05 -22.41 16.66
CA VAL A 3 -14.30 -23.51 17.26
C VAL A 3 -12.84 -23.38 16.82
N ILE A 4 -11.93 -23.32 17.79
CA ILE A 4 -10.49 -23.36 17.53
C ILE A 4 -10.08 -24.83 17.45
N GLU A 5 -9.82 -25.33 16.25
CA GLU A 5 -9.44 -26.74 16.04
C GLU A 5 -8.17 -27.13 16.81
N ARG A 6 -7.24 -26.18 16.99
CA ARG A 6 -6.01 -26.38 17.76
C ARG A 6 -5.44 -25.06 18.27
N TRP A 7 -5.19 -24.97 19.57
CA TRP A 7 -4.48 -23.86 20.18
C TRP A 7 -2.99 -23.90 19.86
N SER A 8 -2.43 -22.72 19.67
CA SER A 8 -0.99 -22.44 19.60
C SER A 8 -0.64 -21.35 20.63
N GLY A 9 0.65 -21.13 20.90
CA GLY A 9 1.13 -20.04 21.75
C GLY A 9 0.57 -18.70 21.27
N ARG A 10 0.53 -18.49 19.95
CA ARG A 10 -0.13 -17.36 19.30
C ARG A 10 -1.58 -17.20 19.76
N TYR A 11 -2.40 -18.22 19.58
CA TYR A 11 -3.83 -18.14 19.92
C TYR A 11 -4.06 -17.98 21.42
N ALA A 12 -3.23 -18.59 22.27
CA ALA A 12 -3.28 -18.40 23.71
C ALA A 12 -2.99 -16.94 24.10
N CYS A 13 -1.99 -16.31 23.48
CA CYS A 13 -1.69 -14.88 23.68
C CYS A 13 -2.81 -13.97 23.17
N LEU A 14 -3.46 -14.30 22.06
CA LEU A 14 -4.62 -13.54 21.58
C LEU A 14 -5.80 -13.64 22.55
N LEU A 15 -6.06 -14.82 23.13
CA LEU A 15 -7.10 -15.01 24.14
C LEU A 15 -6.80 -14.18 25.40
N GLN A 16 -5.54 -14.16 25.83
CA GLN A 16 -5.08 -13.31 26.92
C GLN A 16 -5.37 -11.82 26.66
N SER A 17 -4.96 -11.31 25.49
CA SER A 17 -5.23 -9.93 25.10
C SER A 17 -6.73 -9.63 25.01
N ALA A 18 -7.50 -10.59 24.50
CA ALA A 18 -8.95 -10.51 24.47
C ALA A 18 -9.60 -10.57 25.86
N LEU A 19 -8.92 -11.07 26.89
CA LEU A 19 -9.39 -10.97 28.28
C LEU A 19 -8.84 -9.72 28.99
N ARG A 20 -7.88 -9.00 28.39
CA ARG A 20 -7.15 -7.85 28.99
C ARG A 20 -6.44 -8.24 30.29
N LEU A 21 -5.91 -9.46 30.34
CA LEU A 21 -5.20 -9.96 31.51
C LEU A 21 -3.68 -9.86 31.31
N GLY A 22 -2.97 -9.45 32.37
CA GLY A 22 -1.51 -9.59 32.42
C GLY A 22 -1.10 -11.07 32.51
N ASN A 23 0.20 -11.36 32.33
CA ASN A 23 0.71 -12.74 32.30
C ASN A 23 0.38 -13.52 33.59
N GLU A 24 0.53 -12.89 34.75
CA GLU A 24 0.22 -13.50 36.05
C GLU A 24 -1.27 -13.77 36.23
N GLN A 25 -2.11 -12.80 35.86
CA GLN A 25 -3.56 -12.91 35.96
C GLN A 25 -4.12 -13.96 35.01
N PHE A 26 -3.56 -14.07 33.80
CA PHE A 26 -3.97 -15.08 32.83
C PHE A 26 -3.52 -16.48 33.24
N ALA A 27 -2.30 -16.60 33.78
CA ALA A 27 -1.82 -17.86 34.35
C ALA A 27 -2.70 -18.33 35.52
N ALA A 28 -3.07 -17.42 36.43
CA ALA A 28 -3.99 -17.70 37.53
C ALA A 28 -5.40 -18.06 37.02
N HIS A 29 -5.89 -17.38 35.99
CA HIS A 29 -7.19 -17.66 35.37
C HIS A 29 -7.27 -19.07 34.77
N LEU A 30 -6.16 -19.55 34.18
CA LEU A 30 -6.05 -20.89 33.61
C LEU A 30 -5.61 -21.96 34.63
N GLY A 31 -5.16 -21.57 35.82
CA GLY A 31 -4.60 -22.49 36.82
C GLY A 31 -3.22 -23.06 36.44
N ILE A 32 -2.42 -22.33 35.66
CA ILE A 32 -1.10 -22.78 35.17
C ILE A 32 0.04 -21.89 35.70
N ALA A 33 1.29 -22.32 35.50
CA ALA A 33 2.45 -21.53 35.87
C ALA A 33 2.68 -20.34 34.92
N VAL A 34 3.06 -19.18 35.45
CA VAL A 34 3.34 -17.95 34.67
C VAL A 34 4.42 -18.18 33.60
N ARG A 35 5.40 -19.04 33.88
CA ARG A 35 6.44 -19.44 32.90
C ARG A 35 5.86 -20.03 31.62
N THR A 36 4.73 -20.73 31.70
CA THR A 36 4.07 -21.34 30.55
C THR A 36 3.47 -20.27 29.65
N VAL A 37 2.89 -19.22 30.24
CA VAL A 37 2.42 -18.04 29.49
C VAL A 37 3.61 -17.32 28.85
N ALA A 38 4.71 -17.16 29.58
CA ALA A 38 5.94 -16.58 29.02
C ALA A 38 6.50 -17.38 27.84
N THR A 39 6.42 -18.72 27.87
CA THR A 39 6.82 -19.57 26.74
C THR A 39 5.96 -19.31 25.50
N TRP A 40 4.66 -19.07 25.64
CA TRP A 40 3.77 -18.77 24.50
C TRP A 40 4.07 -17.40 23.86
N HIS A 41 4.47 -16.41 24.67
CA HIS A 41 4.95 -15.12 24.16
C HIS A 41 6.31 -15.23 23.48
N ALA A 42 7.20 -16.10 23.98
CA ALA A 42 8.52 -16.33 23.40
C ALA A 42 8.46 -17.09 22.07
N ASP A 43 7.53 -18.03 21.92
CA ASP A 43 7.34 -18.80 20.70
C ASP A 43 5.85 -19.00 20.36
N ALA A 44 5.40 -18.23 19.38
CA ALA A 44 4.02 -18.23 18.89
C ALA A 44 3.60 -19.55 18.22
N SER A 45 4.55 -20.38 17.79
CA SER A 45 4.29 -21.66 17.10
C SER A 45 4.11 -22.84 18.05
N VAL A 46 4.49 -22.68 19.33
CA VAL A 46 4.35 -23.73 20.35
C VAL A 46 2.91 -24.24 20.38
N VAL A 47 2.75 -25.54 20.27
CA VAL A 47 1.44 -26.18 20.48
C VAL A 47 1.35 -26.63 21.94
N PRO A 48 0.43 -26.07 22.75
CA PRO A 48 0.19 -26.56 24.10
C PRO A 48 -0.24 -28.04 24.08
N ARG A 49 0.21 -28.81 25.07
CA ARG A 49 -0.26 -30.19 25.29
C ARG A 49 -1.78 -30.23 25.54
N ARG A 50 -2.37 -31.42 25.40
CA ARG A 50 -3.82 -31.67 25.45
C ARG A 50 -4.53 -31.05 26.67
N GLU A 51 -3.95 -31.16 27.86
CA GLU A 51 -4.55 -30.58 29.07
C GLU A 51 -4.70 -29.06 28.96
N MET A 52 -3.67 -28.36 28.47
CA MET A 52 -3.71 -26.91 28.28
C MET A 52 -4.62 -26.48 27.12
N GLN A 53 -4.77 -27.32 26.08
CA GLN A 53 -5.77 -27.08 25.03
C GLN A 53 -7.18 -27.02 25.64
N GLN A 54 -7.53 -28.00 26.49
CA GLN A 54 -8.84 -28.05 27.15
C GLN A 54 -9.08 -26.88 28.11
N LEU A 55 -8.03 -26.43 28.81
CA LEU A 55 -8.11 -25.23 29.66
C LEU A 55 -8.38 -23.96 28.84
N LEU A 56 -7.72 -23.82 27.68
CA LEU A 56 -7.93 -22.69 26.77
C LEU A 56 -9.31 -22.72 26.12
N ASP A 57 -9.82 -23.89 25.73
CA ASP A 57 -11.19 -24.08 25.25
C ASP A 57 -12.20 -23.59 26.31
N THR A 58 -12.06 -24.09 27.54
CA THR A 58 -12.94 -23.72 28.65
C THR A 58 -12.89 -22.22 28.95
N ALA A 59 -11.69 -21.63 28.95
CA ALA A 59 -11.52 -20.20 29.17
C ALA A 59 -12.14 -19.36 28.04
N HIS A 60 -12.02 -19.81 26.80
CA HIS A 60 -12.66 -19.15 25.65
C HIS A 60 -14.19 -19.23 25.72
N GLU A 61 -14.74 -20.41 26.03
CA GLU A 61 -16.19 -20.61 26.15
C GLU A 61 -16.81 -19.77 27.27
N ARG A 62 -16.12 -19.68 28.42
CA ARG A 62 -16.57 -18.91 29.58
C ARG A 62 -16.30 -17.40 29.47
N ALA A 63 -15.56 -16.97 28.45
CA ALA A 63 -15.22 -15.56 28.29
C ALA A 63 -16.48 -14.70 28.04
N PRO A 64 -16.54 -13.48 28.62
CA PRO A 64 -17.64 -12.53 28.36
C PRO A 64 -17.83 -12.30 26.86
N ALA A 65 -19.06 -11.99 26.43
CA ALA A 65 -19.37 -11.79 25.00
C ALA A 65 -18.44 -10.76 24.33
N ALA A 66 -18.15 -9.65 25.02
CA ALA A 66 -17.20 -8.63 24.55
C ALA A 66 -15.76 -9.15 24.42
N ALA A 67 -15.35 -10.12 25.24
CA ALA A 67 -14.04 -10.76 25.12
C ALA A 67 -14.00 -11.74 23.95
N ARG A 68 -15.06 -12.55 23.76
CA ARG A 68 -15.17 -13.46 22.59
C ARG A 68 -15.18 -12.70 21.27
N GLN A 69 -15.91 -11.57 21.21
CA GLN A 69 -15.89 -10.68 20.03
C GLN A 69 -14.50 -10.11 19.75
N ARG A 70 -13.79 -9.62 20.79
CA ARG A 70 -12.42 -9.14 20.63
C ARG A 70 -11.46 -10.23 20.18
N PHE A 71 -11.59 -11.43 20.73
CA PHE A 71 -10.81 -12.59 20.31
C PHE A 71 -11.04 -12.94 18.83
N ALA A 72 -12.30 -12.97 18.39
CA ALA A 72 -12.65 -13.21 16.99
C ALA A 72 -12.06 -12.15 16.04
N LEU A 73 -12.09 -10.87 16.42
CA LEU A 73 -11.46 -9.78 15.65
C LEU A 73 -9.93 -9.95 15.57
N LEU A 74 -9.28 -10.32 16.68
CA LEU A 74 -7.84 -10.57 16.72
C LEU A 74 -7.45 -11.78 15.85
N LEU A 75 -8.24 -12.86 15.87
CA LEU A 75 -8.05 -14.01 14.99
C LEU A 75 -8.25 -13.67 13.52
N ALA A 76 -9.26 -12.87 13.19
CA ALA A 76 -9.50 -12.41 11.82
C ALA A 76 -8.32 -11.56 11.31
N LYS A 77 -7.75 -10.70 12.16
CA LYS A 77 -6.54 -9.91 11.84
C LYS A 77 -5.30 -10.77 11.60
N GLU A 78 -5.20 -11.92 12.25
CA GLU A 78 -4.08 -12.87 12.13
C GLU A 78 -4.26 -13.88 10.98
N ARG A 79 -5.50 -14.23 10.64
CA ARG A 79 -5.85 -15.12 9.50
C ARG A 79 -6.00 -14.38 8.18
N ALA A 80 -6.16 -13.06 8.24
CA ALA A 80 -6.00 -12.19 7.09
C ALA A 80 -4.65 -12.54 6.42
N PRO A 81 -4.64 -12.94 5.12
CA PRO A 81 -3.40 -12.97 4.38
C PRO A 81 -2.75 -11.59 4.51
N VAL A 82 -1.42 -11.55 4.47
CA VAL A 82 -0.61 -10.31 4.48
C VAL A 82 -1.08 -9.28 3.42
N ASP A 83 -1.96 -9.68 2.50
CA ASP A 83 -2.66 -8.86 1.51
C ASP A 83 -4.03 -8.27 1.93
N SER A 84 -4.39 -8.24 3.22
CA SER A 84 -5.61 -7.55 3.67
C SER A 84 -5.33 -6.45 4.70
N THR A 85 -4.79 -5.35 4.18
CA THR A 85 -4.87 -4.01 4.79
C THR A 85 -6.32 -3.73 5.22
N PRO A 86 -6.57 -3.19 6.43
CA PRO A 86 -7.92 -2.91 6.91
C PRO A 86 -8.68 -1.98 5.95
N PRO A 87 -10.00 -2.17 5.74
CA PRO A 87 -10.83 -1.20 5.05
C PRO A 87 -10.95 0.03 5.95
N GLY A 88 -10.05 0.99 5.78
CA GLY A 88 -9.96 2.18 6.61
C GLY A 88 -8.68 3.00 6.44
N ALA A 89 -7.62 2.41 5.89
CA ALA A 89 -6.46 3.15 5.38
C ALA A 89 -6.08 2.55 4.03
N GLN A 90 -6.84 2.90 2.99
CA GLN A 90 -6.37 2.63 1.65
C GLN A 90 -5.09 3.44 1.46
N ALA A 91 -3.95 2.77 1.30
CA ALA A 91 -2.69 3.44 0.99
C ALA A 91 -2.95 4.37 -0.20
N LEU A 92 -2.56 5.64 -0.08
CA LEU A 92 -2.69 6.60 -1.16
C LEU A 92 -2.01 6.00 -2.39
N ARG A 93 -2.76 5.90 -3.49
CA ARG A 93 -2.34 5.34 -4.76
C ARG A 93 -2.33 6.43 -5.81
N VAL A 94 -1.29 6.47 -6.62
CA VAL A 94 -1.14 7.44 -7.71
C VAL A 94 -0.81 6.70 -8.99
N ALA A 95 -1.48 7.09 -10.07
CA ALA A 95 -1.20 6.60 -11.41
C ALA A 95 -0.30 7.62 -12.12
N ILE A 96 0.79 7.18 -12.74
CA ILE A 96 1.80 8.02 -13.38
C ILE A 96 1.90 7.65 -14.86
N ALA A 97 1.80 8.64 -15.74
CA ALA A 97 1.80 8.46 -17.19
C ALA A 97 3.17 8.83 -17.80
N VAL A 98 3.84 7.87 -18.43
CA VAL A 98 4.96 8.14 -19.34
C VAL A 98 4.38 8.24 -20.75
N VAL A 99 3.93 9.43 -21.13
CA VAL A 99 3.30 9.67 -22.44
C VAL A 99 4.38 9.96 -23.46
N VAL A 100 4.44 9.13 -24.50
CA VAL A 100 5.41 9.23 -25.58
C VAL A 100 4.73 9.74 -26.85
N ARG A 101 5.37 10.72 -27.49
CA ARG A 101 5.04 11.20 -28.84
C ARG A 101 6.32 11.27 -29.65
N ASP A 102 6.47 10.39 -30.64
CA ASP A 102 7.71 10.22 -31.40
C ASP A 102 8.93 10.04 -30.47
N SER A 103 9.90 10.96 -30.52
CA SER A 103 11.09 10.99 -29.67
C SER A 103 10.95 11.84 -28.41
N ASP A 104 9.76 12.37 -28.13
CA ASP A 104 9.48 13.25 -26.98
C ASP A 104 8.62 12.56 -25.93
N VAL A 105 8.71 13.08 -24.70
CA VAL A 105 7.97 12.67 -23.52
C VAL A 105 7.30 13.87 -22.86
N LEU A 106 6.05 13.72 -22.46
CA LEU A 106 5.28 14.76 -21.81
C LEU A 106 5.69 14.89 -20.34
N LEU A 107 6.05 16.11 -19.92
CA LEU A 107 6.31 16.46 -18.53
C LEU A 107 5.43 17.61 -18.07
N VAL A 108 5.14 17.64 -16.78
CA VAL A 108 4.46 18.75 -16.08
C VAL A 108 5.40 19.35 -15.05
N CYS A 109 5.34 20.66 -14.88
CA CYS A 109 6.05 21.39 -13.83
C CYS A 109 5.09 21.64 -12.68
N ARG A 110 5.33 21.00 -11.53
CA ARG A 110 4.55 21.26 -10.33
C ARG A 110 4.78 22.66 -9.82
N ARG A 111 3.73 23.23 -9.24
CA ARG A 111 3.81 24.37 -8.34
C ARG A 111 4.14 23.84 -6.95
N ASP A 112 5.41 23.93 -6.54
CA ASP A 112 5.82 23.63 -5.17
C ASP A 112 5.69 24.88 -4.28
N ASP A 113 5.14 24.72 -3.07
CA ASP A 113 5.07 25.78 -2.04
C ASP A 113 6.39 25.92 -1.25
N ASP A 114 7.29 24.93 -1.34
CA ASP A 114 8.58 24.95 -0.66
C ASP A 114 9.65 25.68 -1.47
N ALA A 115 10.55 26.37 -0.78
CA ALA A 115 11.62 27.23 -1.33
C ALA A 115 12.68 26.49 -2.18
N ALA A 116 12.45 25.24 -2.59
CA ALA A 116 13.38 24.37 -3.30
C ALA A 116 13.32 24.47 -4.84
N GLY A 117 12.32 25.15 -5.42
CA GLY A 117 12.29 25.50 -6.84
C GLY A 117 11.36 24.64 -7.71
N ILE A 118 11.44 24.89 -9.03
CA ILE A 118 10.64 24.29 -10.11
C ILE A 118 10.91 22.78 -10.16
N THR A 119 9.90 21.95 -9.87
CA THR A 119 9.99 20.47 -9.95
C THR A 119 9.25 19.95 -11.17
N TRP A 120 9.99 19.32 -12.10
CA TRP A 120 9.41 18.63 -13.25
C TRP A 120 9.11 17.17 -12.91
N GLN A 121 8.00 16.66 -13.43
CA GLN A 121 7.59 15.27 -13.25
C GLN A 121 6.75 14.78 -14.42
N PHE A 122 6.42 13.50 -14.41
CA PHE A 122 5.42 12.91 -15.30
C PHE A 122 3.99 13.30 -14.83
N PRO A 123 3.00 13.44 -15.75
CA PRO A 123 1.60 13.61 -15.38
C PRO A 123 1.14 12.50 -14.42
N ALA A 124 0.44 12.87 -13.36
CA ALA A 124 0.15 11.92 -12.29
C ALA A 124 -1.00 12.35 -11.39
N GLY A 125 -1.94 11.44 -11.15
CA GLY A 125 -3.07 11.75 -10.28
C GLY A 125 -3.53 10.59 -9.39
N VAL A 126 -4.33 10.96 -8.39
CA VAL A 126 -4.74 10.06 -7.31
C VAL A 126 -5.78 9.06 -7.81
N ILE A 127 -5.48 7.77 -7.62
CA ILE A 127 -6.41 6.68 -7.87
C ILE A 127 -7.44 6.67 -6.75
N LYS A 128 -8.69 7.02 -7.10
CA LYS A 128 -9.80 7.03 -6.16
C LYS A 128 -10.11 5.61 -5.66
N PRO A 129 -10.68 5.43 -4.45
CA PRO A 129 -11.10 4.12 -3.95
C PRO A 129 -11.94 3.34 -4.96
N GLY A 130 -11.52 2.11 -5.28
CA GLY A 130 -12.17 1.25 -6.27
C GLY A 130 -11.93 1.65 -7.74
N GLY A 131 -11.21 2.74 -7.99
CA GLY A 131 -10.82 3.19 -9.32
C GLY A 131 -9.76 2.27 -9.97
N LYS A 132 -9.83 2.17 -11.30
CA LYS A 132 -8.81 1.51 -12.12
C LYS A 132 -7.68 2.49 -12.42
N ALA A 133 -6.44 2.04 -12.22
CA ALA A 133 -5.26 2.88 -12.38
C ALA A 133 -5.13 3.41 -13.82
N GLU A 134 -5.39 2.57 -14.82
CA GLU A 134 -5.33 2.93 -16.25
C GLU A 134 -6.34 4.03 -16.60
N THR A 135 -7.55 3.95 -16.05
CA THR A 135 -8.58 4.98 -16.26
C THR A 135 -8.17 6.29 -15.60
N THR A 136 -7.58 6.23 -14.40
CA THR A 136 -7.01 7.41 -13.74
C THR A 136 -5.87 8.01 -14.57
N THR A 137 -4.91 7.21 -15.05
CA THR A 137 -3.78 7.67 -15.86
C THR A 137 -4.24 8.49 -17.07
N VAL A 138 -5.19 7.98 -17.86
CA VAL A 138 -5.69 8.67 -19.06
C VAL A 138 -6.45 9.94 -18.69
N ARG A 139 -7.32 9.88 -17.67
CA ARG A 139 -8.09 11.04 -17.21
C ARG A 139 -7.18 12.16 -16.72
N GLU A 140 -6.27 11.86 -15.80
CA GLU A 140 -5.41 12.85 -15.16
C GLU A 140 -4.43 13.47 -16.16
N THR A 141 -3.91 12.67 -17.10
CA THR A 141 -3.11 13.23 -18.20
C THR A 141 -3.90 14.28 -18.97
N LEU A 142 -5.15 13.97 -19.35
CA LEU A 142 -6.00 14.92 -20.07
C LEU A 142 -6.30 16.18 -19.23
N ASP A 143 -6.71 15.98 -17.97
CA ASP A 143 -7.12 17.07 -17.07
C ASP A 143 -5.94 18.01 -16.74
N GLU A 144 -4.72 17.50 -16.58
CA GLU A 144 -3.54 18.31 -16.29
C GLU A 144 -2.94 19.00 -17.53
N THR A 145 -2.99 18.34 -18.70
CA THR A 145 -2.13 18.70 -19.85
C THR A 145 -2.86 18.99 -21.15
N GLY A 146 -4.15 18.71 -21.25
CA GLY A 146 -4.90 18.78 -22.51
C GLY A 146 -4.54 17.67 -23.52
N VAL A 147 -3.66 16.73 -23.15
CA VAL A 147 -3.20 15.65 -24.04
C VAL A 147 -4.07 14.40 -23.87
N HIS A 148 -4.57 13.88 -24.99
CA HIS A 148 -5.20 12.57 -25.06
C HIS A 148 -4.14 11.49 -25.28
N CYS A 149 -4.19 10.43 -24.48
CA CYS A 149 -3.29 9.28 -24.59
C CYS A 149 -4.04 7.95 -24.41
N ALA A 150 -3.40 6.85 -24.80
CA ALA A 150 -3.83 5.49 -24.47
C ALA A 150 -2.74 4.73 -23.71
N VAL A 151 -3.13 3.95 -22.72
CA VAL A 151 -2.21 3.06 -22.00
C VAL A 151 -1.81 1.91 -22.94
N ARG A 152 -0.51 1.82 -23.22
CA ARG A 152 0.08 0.74 -24.01
C ARG A 152 0.53 -0.42 -23.12
N GLN A 153 1.15 -0.08 -21.98
CA GLN A 153 1.77 -1.07 -21.10
C GLN A 153 1.80 -0.58 -19.66
N HIS A 154 1.54 -1.49 -18.71
CA HIS A 154 1.85 -1.29 -17.29
C HIS A 154 3.32 -1.62 -17.05
N LEU A 155 4.11 -0.62 -16.62
CA LEU A 155 5.55 -0.75 -16.39
C LEU A 155 5.87 -1.35 -15.01
N GLY A 156 4.92 -1.26 -14.08
CA GLY A 156 5.06 -1.77 -12.72
C GLY A 156 4.66 -0.74 -11.67
N ASN A 157 4.93 -1.07 -10.41
CA ASN A 157 4.64 -0.20 -9.27
C ASN A 157 5.78 -0.16 -8.26
N ARG A 158 5.81 0.90 -7.45
CA ARG A 158 6.80 1.11 -6.38
C ARG A 158 6.20 1.99 -5.28
N LEU A 159 6.58 1.76 -4.02
CA LEU A 159 6.39 2.76 -2.97
C LEU A 159 7.38 3.90 -3.18
N HIS A 160 6.88 5.13 -3.34
CA HIS A 160 7.73 6.29 -3.53
C HIS A 160 8.74 6.40 -2.37
N PRO A 161 10.06 6.48 -2.62
CA PRO A 161 11.09 6.37 -1.57
C PRO A 161 10.94 7.40 -0.43
N VAL A 162 10.46 8.61 -0.77
CA VAL A 162 10.27 9.71 0.19
C VAL A 162 8.87 9.71 0.81
N THR A 163 7.81 9.76 0.00
CA THR A 163 6.43 9.94 0.49
C THR A 163 5.73 8.66 0.94
N GLY A 164 6.23 7.48 0.56
CA GLY A 164 5.60 6.19 0.86
C GLY A 164 4.30 5.93 0.09
N VAL A 165 3.93 6.79 -0.86
CA VAL A 165 2.75 6.63 -1.73
C VAL A 165 2.98 5.45 -2.69
N LEU A 166 1.96 4.63 -2.93
CA LEU A 166 2.04 3.55 -3.92
C LEU A 166 1.84 4.13 -5.33
N CYS A 167 2.92 4.17 -6.11
CA CYS A 167 2.91 4.68 -7.47
C CYS A 167 2.78 3.52 -8.47
N GLU A 168 1.84 3.63 -9.41
CA GLU A 168 1.66 2.74 -10.55
C GLU A 168 2.05 3.48 -11.83
N TYR A 169 2.95 2.88 -12.62
CA TYR A 169 3.58 3.52 -13.77
C TYR A 169 3.10 2.88 -15.07
N PHE A 170 2.69 3.72 -16.02
CA PHE A 170 2.17 3.28 -17.31
C PHE A 170 2.92 3.95 -18.45
N LEU A 171 3.27 3.16 -19.47
CA LEU A 171 3.67 3.67 -20.76
C LEU A 171 2.42 3.98 -21.56
N CYS A 172 2.32 5.22 -22.02
CA CYS A 172 1.20 5.71 -22.80
C CYS A 172 1.66 6.20 -24.17
N GLU A 173 0.83 5.97 -25.19
CA GLU A 173 1.01 6.56 -26.51
C GLU A 173 0.16 7.83 -26.65
N TYR A 174 0.73 8.87 -27.24
CA TYR A 174 0.00 10.08 -27.62
C TYR A 174 -1.04 9.79 -28.70
N LEU A 175 -2.25 10.36 -28.54
CA LEU A 175 -3.32 10.25 -29.53
C LEU A 175 -3.68 11.60 -30.16
N ALA A 176 -3.86 12.65 -29.35
CA ALA A 176 -4.32 13.96 -29.80
C ALA A 176 -4.11 15.05 -28.73
N GLY A 177 -4.35 16.31 -29.09
CA GLY A 177 -4.33 17.46 -28.19
C GLY A 177 -3.01 18.24 -28.22
N GLU A 178 -3.04 19.44 -27.66
CA GLU A 178 -1.85 20.29 -27.52
C GLU A 178 -1.47 20.35 -26.05
N ALA A 179 -0.17 20.18 -25.75
CA ALA A 179 0.34 20.28 -24.39
C ALA A 179 0.12 21.70 -23.87
N THR A 180 -0.83 21.84 -22.96
CA THR A 180 -1.23 23.09 -22.33
C THR A 180 -1.45 22.84 -20.86
N ASN A 181 -0.93 23.71 -20.00
CA ASN A 181 -1.23 23.65 -18.57
C ASN A 181 -2.73 23.87 -18.34
N SER A 182 -3.46 22.77 -18.12
CA SER A 182 -4.91 22.75 -17.92
C SER A 182 -5.28 22.69 -16.44
N ASP A 183 -4.29 22.49 -15.56
CA ASP A 183 -4.40 22.57 -14.11
C ASP A 183 -3.44 23.62 -13.54
N ALA A 184 -3.79 24.89 -13.70
CA ALA A 184 -2.99 26.01 -13.21
C ALA A 184 -2.89 26.09 -11.67
N ALA A 185 -3.75 25.35 -10.96
CA ALA A 185 -3.72 25.27 -9.51
C ALA A 185 -2.57 24.38 -9.03
N GLU A 186 -2.38 23.22 -9.68
CA GLU A 186 -1.30 22.28 -9.32
C GLU A 186 0.00 22.50 -10.11
N ASN A 187 -0.09 22.98 -11.36
CA ASN A 187 1.05 23.07 -12.27
C ASN A 187 1.32 24.51 -12.72
N ILE A 188 2.58 24.78 -13.07
CA ILE A 188 3.04 26.05 -13.66
C ILE A 188 3.14 25.92 -15.19
N ASP A 189 3.58 24.77 -15.68
CA ASP A 189 3.87 24.57 -17.11
C ASP A 189 3.77 23.09 -17.50
N VAL A 190 3.64 22.83 -18.80
CA VAL A 190 3.57 21.49 -19.42
C VAL A 190 4.36 21.53 -20.72
N MET A 191 5.27 20.57 -20.93
CA MET A 191 6.07 20.54 -22.14
C MET A 191 6.36 19.13 -22.65
N TRP A 192 6.64 19.06 -23.96
CA TRP A 192 7.26 17.89 -24.57
C TRP A 192 8.79 18.01 -24.47
N VAL A 193 9.43 16.99 -23.93
CA VAL A 193 10.88 16.94 -23.74
C VAL A 193 11.45 15.76 -24.53
N PRO A 194 12.54 15.94 -25.29
CA PRO A 194 13.23 14.82 -25.93
C PRO A 194 13.58 13.75 -24.90
N ARG A 195 13.31 12.46 -25.20
CA ARG A 195 13.53 11.34 -24.26
C ARG A 195 14.91 11.36 -23.59
N ASN A 196 15.96 11.66 -24.36
CA ASN A 196 17.34 11.73 -23.89
C ASN A 196 17.65 12.93 -22.97
N SER A 197 16.74 13.89 -22.90
CA SER A 197 16.85 15.11 -22.11
C SER A 197 16.04 15.04 -20.83
N VAL A 198 15.14 14.07 -20.66
CA VAL A 198 14.36 13.86 -19.43
C VAL A 198 15.24 13.83 -18.16
N PRO A 199 16.42 13.16 -18.14
CA PRO A 199 17.32 13.20 -16.99
C PRO A 199 17.83 14.59 -16.57
N ARG A 200 17.69 15.61 -17.43
CA ARG A 200 18.03 17.00 -17.09
C ARG A 200 16.94 17.70 -16.28
N PHE A 201 15.71 17.20 -16.35
CA PHE A 201 14.54 17.75 -15.66
C PHE A 201 14.17 16.93 -14.42
N ILE A 202 14.35 15.60 -14.49
CA ILE A 202 14.03 14.67 -13.41
C ILE A 202 15.32 13.92 -13.02
N PRO A 203 15.79 14.02 -11.77
CA PRO A 203 16.98 13.30 -11.32
C PRO A 203 16.84 11.78 -11.53
N VAL A 204 17.86 11.15 -12.12
CA VAL A 204 17.82 9.72 -12.52
C VAL A 204 17.53 8.78 -11.35
N ASP A 205 18.04 9.10 -10.16
CA ASP A 205 17.84 8.34 -8.92
C ASP A 205 16.38 8.38 -8.42
N THR A 206 15.60 9.37 -8.84
CA THR A 206 14.16 9.46 -8.56
C THR A 206 13.31 8.71 -9.58
N ILE A 207 13.79 8.58 -10.82
CA ILE A 207 13.06 7.90 -11.91
C ILE A 207 12.90 6.41 -11.59
N PHE A 208 11.70 5.89 -11.81
CA PHE A 208 11.44 4.45 -11.67
C PHE A 208 12.22 3.69 -12.77
N PRO A 209 13.09 2.70 -12.44
CA PRO A 209 14.03 2.14 -13.40
C PRO A 209 13.42 1.63 -14.72
N PRO A 210 12.24 0.99 -14.75
CA PRO A 210 11.58 0.60 -16.00
C PRO A 210 11.29 1.76 -16.97
N ILE A 211 11.17 3.00 -16.48
CA ILE A 211 11.01 4.18 -17.34
C ILE A 211 12.31 4.45 -18.11
N LEU A 212 13.48 4.23 -17.50
CA LEU A 212 14.76 4.46 -18.18
C LEU A 212 14.90 3.58 -19.43
N ALA A 213 14.44 2.33 -19.35
CA ALA A 213 14.41 1.44 -20.52
C ALA A 213 13.53 2.00 -21.66
N VAL A 214 12.36 2.56 -21.33
CA VAL A 214 11.48 3.22 -22.33
C VAL A 214 12.14 4.44 -22.96
N LEU A 215 12.93 5.20 -22.19
CA LEU A 215 13.64 6.38 -22.68
C LEU A 215 14.82 6.01 -23.60
N GLU A 216 15.41 4.83 -23.41
CA GLU A 216 16.53 4.31 -24.21
C GLU A 216 16.10 3.64 -25.52
N GLU A 217 14.86 3.11 -25.59
CA GLU A 217 14.32 2.48 -26.80
C GLU A 217 14.17 3.50 -27.96
N GLN A 218 15.17 3.54 -28.84
CA GLN A 218 15.07 4.19 -30.15
C GLN A 218 14.20 3.32 -31.06
N THR A 219 13.04 3.82 -31.47
CA THR A 219 12.29 3.26 -32.60
C THR A 219 12.83 3.85 -33.89
#